data_AF-A0A511QX00-F1
#
_entry.id   AF-A0A511QX00-F1
#
_cell.length_a   1.000
_cell.length_b   1.000
_cell.length_c   1.000
_cell.angle_alpha   90.00
_cell.angle_beta   90.00
_cell.angle_gamma   90.00
#
_symmetry.space_group_name_H-M   'P 1'
#
loop_
_entity.id
_entity.type
_entity.pdbx_description
1 polymer ?
#
loop_
_entity_poly.entity_id
_entity_poly.type
_entity_poly.pdbx_seq_one_letter_code
_entity_poly.pdbx_strand_id
1 'polypeptide(L)'
;MSDPKVELARQVFKALWEAGPQGLDRDALAHALGVGDREMREAVELCAKLSARPSVAGAKPEVVGFDPMTRRYHIANSPEQADRIMAYALSYIRSSLERVLAYREARTLRWGDSEMPQTIQQALFEAENSMRRWR
;
A
#
# COMPACT_ATOMS: atom_id res chain seq x y z
N MET A 1 -8.54 10.99 22.84
CA MET A 1 -8.55 11.64 21.50
C MET A 1 -8.20 10.58 20.47
N SER A 2 -8.96 10.47 19.38
CA SER A 2 -8.64 9.55 18.29
C SER A 2 -7.39 10.05 17.56
N ASP A 3 -6.48 9.14 17.17
CA ASP A 3 -5.30 9.48 16.36
C ASP A 3 -5.78 10.13 15.03
N PRO A 4 -5.30 11.34 14.67
CA PRO A 4 -5.66 12.02 13.42
C PRO A 4 -5.50 11.14 12.18
N LYS A 5 -4.50 10.26 12.14
CA LYS A 5 -4.28 9.34 11.02
C LYS A 5 -5.37 8.27 10.93
N VAL A 6 -5.80 7.75 12.08
CA VAL A 6 -6.90 6.78 12.15
C VAL A 6 -8.20 7.42 11.70
N GLU A 7 -8.42 8.69 12.05
CA GLU A 7 -9.60 9.42 11.60
C GLU A 7 -9.60 9.64 10.08
N LEU A 8 -8.45 10.02 9.51
CA LEU A 8 -8.32 10.17 8.07
C LEU A 8 -8.54 8.82 7.33
N ALA A 9 -8.05 7.71 7.89
CA ALA A 9 -8.31 6.38 7.36
C ALA A 9 -9.80 5.99 7.41
N ARG A 10 -10.54 6.40 8.46
CA ARG A 10 -12.00 6.22 8.50
C ARG A 10 -12.71 7.05 7.44
N GLN A 11 -12.24 8.28 7.19
CA GLN A 11 -12.79 9.13 6.14
C GLN A 11 -12.55 8.53 4.74
N VAL A 12 -11.39 7.91 4.50
CA VAL A 12 -11.15 7.14 3.26
C VAL A 12 -12.20 6.06 3.10
N PHE A 13 -12.41 5.22 4.12
CA PHE A 13 -13.40 4.14 4.07
C PHE A 13 -14.79 4.69 3.77
N LYS A 14 -15.20 5.74 4.48
CA LYS A 14 -16.50 6.39 4.29
C LYS A 14 -16.67 6.92 2.86
N ALA A 15 -15.69 7.66 2.34
CA ALA A 15 -15.74 8.24 1.00
C ALA A 15 -15.85 7.16 -0.09
N LEU A 16 -15.08 6.07 0.05
CA LEU A 16 -15.13 4.95 -0.89
C LEU A 16 -16.44 4.14 -0.77
N TRP A 17 -16.96 3.99 0.45
CA TRP A 17 -18.27 3.36 0.67
C TRP A 17 -19.41 4.16 0.02
N GLU A 18 -19.39 5.48 0.17
CA GLU A 18 -20.37 6.39 -0.45
C GLU A 18 -20.25 6.42 -1.99
N ALA A 19 -19.03 6.31 -2.52
CA ALA A 19 -18.80 6.18 -3.96
C ALA A 19 -19.27 4.82 -4.54
N GLY A 20 -19.40 3.81 -3.69
CA GLY A 20 -19.86 2.47 -4.07
C GLY A 20 -19.00 1.86 -5.19
N PRO A 21 -19.60 1.11 -6.14
CA PRO A 21 -18.85 0.38 -7.16
C PRO A 21 -18.13 1.28 -8.17
N GLN A 22 -18.43 2.58 -8.20
CA GLN A 22 -17.75 3.52 -9.09
C GLN A 22 -16.35 3.86 -8.58
N GLY A 23 -16.14 3.82 -7.27
CA GLY A 23 -14.90 4.26 -6.64
C GLY A 23 -14.57 5.73 -6.89
N LEU A 24 -13.40 6.16 -6.45
CA LEU A 24 -12.94 7.54 -6.59
C LEU A 24 -11.60 7.59 -7.31
N ASP A 25 -11.47 8.47 -8.30
CA ASP A 25 -10.13 8.76 -8.81
C ASP A 25 -9.30 9.52 -7.76
N ARG A 26 -8.02 9.69 -8.07
CA ARG A 26 -7.03 10.30 -7.17
C ARG A 26 -7.43 11.69 -6.69
N ASP A 27 -7.89 12.53 -7.60
CA ASP A 27 -8.18 13.93 -7.30
C ASP A 27 -9.50 14.05 -6.54
N ALA A 28 -10.50 13.24 -6.90
CA ALA A 28 -11.77 13.16 -6.18
C ALA A 28 -11.58 12.68 -4.74
N LEU A 29 -10.74 11.66 -4.50
CA LEU A 29 -10.46 11.18 -3.15
C LEU A 29 -9.68 12.21 -2.32
N ALA A 30 -8.63 12.81 -2.89
CA ALA A 30 -7.86 13.85 -2.20
C ALA A 30 -8.74 15.06 -1.84
N HIS A 31 -9.64 15.47 -2.75
CA HIS A 31 -10.61 16.53 -2.51
C HIS A 31 -11.61 16.16 -1.40
N ALA A 32 -12.16 14.95 -1.42
CA ALA A 32 -13.09 14.47 -0.40
C ALA A 32 -12.48 14.45 1.02
N LEU A 33 -11.17 14.20 1.11
CA LEU A 33 -10.41 14.17 2.36
C LEU A 33 -9.86 15.56 2.76
N GLY A 34 -9.81 16.51 1.82
CA GLY A 34 -9.19 17.83 2.05
C GLY A 34 -7.68 17.78 2.24
N VAL A 35 -6.98 16.77 1.69
CA VAL A 35 -5.53 16.55 1.89
C VAL A 35 -4.77 16.44 0.57
N GLY A 36 -3.45 16.58 0.65
CA GLY A 36 -2.56 16.36 -0.50
C GLY A 36 -2.38 14.87 -0.84
N ASP A 37 -1.88 14.59 -2.05
CA ASP A 37 -1.74 13.21 -2.55
C ASP A 37 -0.95 12.28 -1.63
N ARG A 38 0.16 12.77 -1.06
CA ARG A 38 0.99 11.95 -0.18
C ARG A 38 0.22 11.49 1.07
N GLU A 39 -0.45 12.43 1.71
CA GLU A 39 -1.22 12.18 2.92
C GLU A 39 -2.45 11.30 2.63
N MET A 40 -3.13 11.52 1.49
CA MET A 40 -4.20 10.64 1.01
C MET A 40 -3.71 9.20 0.81
N ARG A 41 -2.54 8.98 0.21
CA ARG A 41 -1.97 7.63 0.03
C ARG A 41 -1.63 6.95 1.36
N GLU A 42 -1.03 7.69 2.29
CA GLU A 42 -0.74 7.18 3.65
C GLU A 42 -2.04 6.80 4.37
N ALA A 43 -3.11 7.59 4.21
CA ALA A 43 -4.43 7.29 4.76
C ALA A 43 -5.08 6.05 4.12
N VAL A 44 -4.96 5.88 2.80
CA VAL A 44 -5.44 4.68 2.10
C VAL A 44 -4.69 3.43 2.58
N GLU A 45 -3.38 3.51 2.76
CA GLU A 45 -2.58 2.39 3.29
C GLU A 45 -3.03 2.00 4.71
N LEU A 46 -3.25 2.99 5.58
CA LEU A 46 -3.76 2.72 6.93
C LEU A 46 -5.20 2.18 6.90
N CYS A 47 -6.05 2.72 6.04
CA CYS A 47 -7.41 2.21 5.82
C CYS A 47 -7.37 0.73 5.44
N ALA A 48 -6.54 0.33 4.48
CA ALA A 48 -6.41 -1.06 4.06
C ALA A 48 -6.02 -1.99 5.23
N LYS A 49 -5.10 -1.56 6.10
CA LYS A 49 -4.69 -2.34 7.29
C LYS A 49 -5.82 -2.50 8.29
N LEU A 50 -6.58 -1.43 8.56
CA LEU A 50 -7.72 -1.46 9.48
C LEU A 50 -8.88 -2.27 8.92
N SER A 51 -9.16 -2.12 7.63
CA SER A 51 -10.22 -2.84 6.91
C SER A 51 -9.97 -4.35 6.83
N ALA A 52 -8.71 -4.80 6.81
CA ALA A 52 -8.39 -6.22 6.81
C ALA A 52 -8.70 -6.93 8.13
N ARG A 53 -8.76 -6.19 9.25
CA ARG A 53 -9.03 -6.72 10.60
C ARG A 53 -9.97 -5.76 11.35
N PRO A 54 -11.25 -5.71 10.97
CA PRO A 54 -12.17 -4.76 11.58
C PRO A 54 -12.37 -5.08 13.06
N SER A 55 -12.34 -4.05 13.91
CA SER A 55 -12.56 -4.19 15.35
C SER A 55 -14.05 -4.29 15.72
N VAL A 56 -14.95 -4.04 14.77
CA VAL A 56 -16.39 -4.05 14.98
C VAL A 56 -16.93 -5.45 14.73
N ALA A 57 -17.68 -5.98 15.71
CA ALA A 57 -18.29 -7.31 15.60
C ALA A 57 -19.26 -7.37 14.40
N GLY A 58 -19.13 -8.40 13.57
CA GLY A 58 -19.95 -8.61 12.38
C GLY A 58 -19.51 -7.87 11.12
N ALA A 59 -18.53 -6.96 11.22
CA ALA A 59 -17.92 -6.36 10.03
C ALA A 59 -17.04 -7.38 9.30
N LYS A 60 -17.14 -7.40 7.97
CA LYS A 60 -16.31 -8.27 7.13
C LYS A 60 -14.98 -7.58 6.80
N PRO A 61 -13.89 -8.35 6.65
CA PRO A 61 -12.65 -7.82 6.09
C PRO A 61 -12.86 -7.29 4.68
N GLU A 62 -12.28 -6.13 4.37
CA GLU A 62 -12.39 -5.48 3.07
C GLU A 62 -11.00 -5.21 2.47
N VAL A 63 -10.88 -5.41 1.16
CA VAL A 63 -9.68 -5.02 0.40
C VAL A 63 -9.87 -3.60 -0.09
N VAL A 64 -9.03 -2.68 0.38
CA VAL A 64 -9.05 -1.27 -0.01
C VAL A 64 -7.78 -0.94 -0.79
N GLY A 65 -7.93 -0.28 -1.94
CA GLY A 65 -6.77 0.18 -2.70
C GLY A 65 -7.09 0.68 -4.10
N PHE A 66 -6.04 0.96 -4.87
CA PHE A 66 -6.15 1.46 -6.23
C PHE A 66 -6.26 0.30 -7.23
N ASP A 67 -7.33 0.29 -8.03
CA ASP A 67 -7.52 -0.64 -9.13
C ASP A 67 -6.94 -0.02 -10.41
N PRO A 68 -5.84 -0.58 -10.97
CA PRO A 68 -5.19 -0.02 -12.15
C PRO A 68 -6.07 -0.09 -13.40
N MET A 69 -7.04 -1.00 -13.45
CA MET A 69 -7.93 -1.15 -14.60
C MET A 69 -8.92 0.01 -14.70
N THR A 70 -9.47 0.44 -13.56
CA THR A 70 -10.44 1.55 -13.51
C THR A 70 -9.78 2.90 -13.23
N ARG A 71 -8.49 2.89 -12.85
CA ARG A 71 -7.70 4.06 -12.42
C ARG A 71 -8.34 4.80 -11.24
N ARG A 72 -8.94 4.04 -10.32
CA ARG A 72 -9.69 4.55 -9.16
C ARG A 72 -9.36 3.75 -7.90
N TYR A 73 -9.55 4.39 -6.76
CA TYR A 73 -9.55 3.76 -5.44
C TYR A 73 -10.92 3.13 -5.17
N HIS A 74 -10.91 1.94 -4.56
CA HIS A 74 -12.09 1.14 -4.29
C HIS A 74 -12.01 0.48 -2.91
N ILE A 75 -13.18 0.20 -2.33
CA ILE A 75 -13.41 -1.00 -1.55
C ILE A 75 -13.77 -2.09 -2.56
N ALA A 76 -12.99 -3.17 -2.63
CA ALA A 76 -13.13 -4.17 -3.68
C ALA A 76 -14.54 -4.78 -3.71
N ASN A 77 -15.20 -4.72 -4.86
CA ASN A 77 -16.56 -5.24 -5.03
C ASN A 77 -16.61 -6.66 -5.62
N SER A 78 -15.47 -7.21 -6.03
CA SER A 78 -15.33 -8.56 -6.54
C SER A 78 -13.95 -9.15 -6.21
N PRO A 79 -13.81 -10.49 -6.17
CA PRO A 79 -12.51 -11.14 -6.03
C PRO A 79 -11.50 -10.69 -7.09
N GLU A 80 -11.93 -10.54 -8.34
CA GLU A 80 -11.07 -10.12 -9.44
C GLU A 80 -10.58 -8.68 -9.24
N GLN A 81 -11.41 -7.80 -8.67
CA GLN A 81 -10.97 -6.45 -8.32
C GLN A 81 -9.97 -6.45 -7.17
N ALA A 82 -10.19 -7.27 -6.14
CA ALA A 82 -9.23 -7.45 -5.05
C ALA A 82 -7.88 -7.95 -5.58
N ASP A 83 -7.88 -8.94 -6.48
CA ASP A 83 -6.67 -9.48 -7.11
C ASP A 83 -5.91 -8.43 -7.90
N ARG A 84 -6.60 -7.57 -8.66
CA ARG A 84 -5.96 -6.46 -9.38
C ARG A 84 -5.33 -5.44 -8.45
N ILE A 85 -6.02 -5.08 -7.36
CA ILE A 85 -5.49 -4.16 -6.33
C ILE A 85 -4.23 -4.76 -5.71
N MET A 86 -4.27 -6.04 -5.33
CA MET A 86 -3.12 -6.75 -4.76
C MET A 86 -1.96 -6.85 -5.75
N ALA A 87 -2.22 -7.22 -7.00
CA ALA A 87 -1.20 -7.32 -8.05
C ALA A 87 -0.54 -5.96 -8.31
N TYR A 88 -1.32 -4.88 -8.29
CA TYR A 88 -0.80 -3.52 -8.43
C TYR A 88 0.10 -3.15 -7.26
N ALA A 89 -0.31 -3.39 -6.02
CA ALA A 89 0.52 -3.15 -4.84
C ALA A 89 1.82 -3.96 -4.90
N LEU A 90 1.75 -5.22 -5.33
CA LEU A 90 2.90 -6.11 -5.48
C LEU A 90 3.90 -5.61 -6.53
N SER A 91 3.42 -4.97 -7.61
CA SER A 91 4.29 -4.41 -8.65
C SER A 91 5.25 -3.33 -8.12
N TYR A 92 4.81 -2.52 -7.14
CA TYR A 92 5.66 -1.53 -6.49
C TYR A 92 6.73 -2.15 -5.61
N ILE A 93 6.40 -3.24 -4.92
CA ILE A 93 7.35 -3.97 -4.08
C ILE A 93 8.45 -4.55 -4.96
N ARG A 94 8.07 -5.20 -6.07
CA ARG A 94 9.04 -5.77 -7.02
C ARG A 94 9.96 -4.69 -7.60
N SER A 95 9.40 -3.59 -8.10
CA SER A 95 10.19 -2.48 -8.65
C SER A 95 11.10 -1.84 -7.60
N SER A 96 10.62 -1.69 -6.37
CA SER A 96 11.42 -1.14 -5.27
C SER A 96 12.58 -2.05 -4.90
N LEU A 97 12.37 -3.37 -4.85
CA LEU A 97 13.42 -4.35 -4.61
C LEU A 97 14.48 -4.33 -5.71
N GLU A 98 14.06 -4.38 -6.98
CA GLU A 98 14.96 -4.31 -8.14
C GLU A 98 15.86 -3.07 -8.06
N ARG A 99 15.30 -1.92 -7.67
CA ARG A 99 16.05 -0.69 -7.46
C ARG A 99 17.07 -0.81 -6.31
N VAL A 100 16.70 -1.43 -5.19
CA VAL A 100 17.63 -1.64 -4.06
C VAL A 100 18.78 -2.57 -4.48
N LEU A 101 18.50 -3.64 -5.23
CA LEU A 101 19.52 -4.54 -5.76
C LEU A 101 20.47 -3.81 -6.72
N ALA A 102 19.94 -2.94 -7.58
CA ALA A 102 20.76 -2.11 -8.46
C ALA A 102 21.67 -1.14 -7.68
N TYR A 103 21.18 -0.55 -6.57
CA TYR A 103 22.02 0.27 -5.69
C TYR A 103 23.16 -0.52 -5.04
N ARG A 104 22.88 -1.75 -4.62
CA ARG A 104 23.91 -2.65 -4.08
C ARG A 104 24.97 -2.95 -5.15
N GLU A 105 24.55 -3.31 -6.35
CA GLU A 105 25.47 -3.60 -7.46
C GLU A 105 26.34 -2.37 -7.81
N ALA A 106 25.72 -1.21 -7.98
CA ALA A 106 26.44 0.03 -8.27
C ALA A 106 27.45 0.39 -7.18
N ARG A 107 27.10 0.18 -5.89
CA ARG A 107 28.03 0.38 -4.77
C ARG A 107 29.24 -0.54 -4.88
N THR A 108 29.02 -1.84 -5.10
CA THR A 108 30.10 -2.83 -5.22
C THR A 108 31.01 -2.51 -6.42
N LEU A 109 30.44 -2.16 -7.57
CA LEU A 109 31.22 -1.78 -8.75
C LEU A 109 32.07 -0.50 -8.51
N ARG A 110 31.52 0.48 -7.79
CA ARG A 110 32.19 1.78 -7.58
C ARG A 110 33.28 1.75 -6.50
N TRP A 111 33.05 1.02 -5.41
CA TRP A 111 33.91 1.04 -4.22
C TRP A 111 34.51 -0.33 -3.86
N GLY A 112 34.35 -1.32 -4.73
CA GLY A 112 34.80 -2.69 -4.50
C GLY A 112 33.94 -3.45 -3.49
N ASP A 113 34.33 -4.69 -3.25
CA ASP A 113 33.62 -5.62 -2.38
C ASP A 113 33.97 -5.34 -0.91
N SER A 114 33.46 -4.21 -0.42
CA SER A 114 33.52 -3.83 0.99
C SER A 114 32.23 -4.24 1.69
N GLU A 115 32.36 -4.74 2.91
CA GLU A 115 31.22 -5.18 3.71
C GLU A 115 30.16 -4.08 3.81
N MET A 116 28.92 -4.41 3.46
CA MET A 116 27.82 -3.46 3.60
C MET A 116 27.55 -3.20 5.08
N PRO A 117 27.11 -1.99 5.46
CA PRO A 117 26.62 -1.72 6.81
C PRO A 117 25.62 -2.79 7.26
N GLN A 118 25.78 -3.29 8.48
CA GLN A 118 24.97 -4.37 9.04
C GLN A 118 23.47 -4.05 9.01
N THR A 119 23.10 -2.78 9.18
CA THR A 119 21.71 -2.29 9.08
C THR A 119 21.10 -2.53 7.69
N ILE A 120 21.88 -2.34 6.63
CA ILE A 120 21.43 -2.57 5.24
C ILE A 120 21.33 -4.07 4.97
N GLN A 121 22.29 -4.87 5.45
CA GLN A 121 22.27 -6.32 5.29
C GLN A 121 21.05 -6.94 5.98
N GLN A 122 20.76 -6.52 7.21
CA GLN A 122 19.62 -7.01 7.97
C GLN A 122 18.29 -6.63 7.30
N ALA A 123 18.14 -5.38 6.85
CA ALA A 123 16.93 -4.93 6.16
C ALA A 123 16.69 -5.71 4.85
N LEU A 124 17.74 -6.00 4.08
CA LEU A 124 17.66 -6.83 2.88
C LEU A 124 17.25 -8.27 3.20
N PHE A 125 17.88 -8.87 4.21
CA PHE A 125 17.56 -10.23 4.64
C PHE A 125 16.12 -10.37 5.12
N GLU A 126 15.63 -9.42 5.91
CA GLU A 126 14.24 -9.38 6.36
C GLU A 126 13.27 -9.26 5.17
N ALA A 127 13.55 -8.35 4.22
CA ALA A 127 12.75 -8.20 3.02
C ALA A 127 12.72 -9.49 2.17
N GLU A 128 13.87 -10.12 1.92
CA GLU A 128 13.96 -11.38 1.19
C GLU A 128 13.18 -12.51 1.87
N ASN A 129 13.28 -12.64 3.19
CA ASN A 129 12.54 -13.63 3.95
C ASN A 129 11.03 -13.40 3.93
N SER A 130 10.58 -12.14 4.06
CA SER A 130 9.16 -11.80 3.94
C SER A 130 8.61 -12.17 2.57
N MET A 131 9.38 -11.94 1.50
CA MET A 131 8.97 -12.33 0.15
C MET A 131 8.98 -13.85 -0.08
N ARG A 132 9.93 -14.58 0.52
CA ARG A 132 9.95 -16.06 0.44
C ARG A 132 8.71 -16.68 1.09
N ARG A 133 8.17 -16.08 2.16
CA ARG A 133 6.93 -16.52 2.81
C ARG A 133 5.68 -16.32 1.95
N TRP A 134 5.77 -15.61 0.82
CA TRP A 134 4.67 -15.37 -0.11
C TRP A 134 4.65 -16.34 -1.30
N ARG A 135 5.69 -17.19 -1.44
CA ARG A 135 5.72 -18.32 -2.38
C ARG A 135 5.13 -19.55 -1.74
#